data_AF-A0A0G1P5I0-F1
#
_entry.id   AF-A0A0G1P5I0-F1
#
_cell.length_a   1.000
_cell.length_b   1.000
_cell.length_c   1.000
_cell.angle_alpha   90.00
_cell.angle_beta   90.00
_cell.angle_gamma   90.00
#
_symmetry.space_group_name_H-M   'P 1'
#
loop_
_entity.id
_entity.type
_entity.pdbx_description
1 polymer ?
#
loop_
_entity_poly.entity_id
_entity_poly.type
_entity_poly.pdbx_seq_one_letter_code
_entity_poly.pdbx_strand_id
1 'polypeptide(L)'
;MKEGTDLRRDEEYKQQLLKLATELMTDEGQDNVAIYLDDGDFLKARIAILGALDRKVLEKGDITESKAREKYQILGIDPEKASRLRQSNIH
;
A
#
# COMPACT_ATOMS: atom_id res chain seq x y z
N MET A 1 12.20 21.36 20.23
CA MET A 1 11.34 21.47 19.03
C MET A 1 11.62 20.28 18.13
N LYS A 2 10.81 19.21 18.21
CA LYS A 2 10.90 18.01 17.33
C LYS A 2 9.55 17.63 16.69
N GLU A 3 8.42 18.01 17.29
CA GLU A 3 7.06 17.62 16.89
C GLU A 3 6.65 18.06 15.47
N GLY A 4 7.09 19.22 14.98
CA GLY A 4 6.72 19.70 13.63
C GLY A 4 7.38 18.93 12.47
N THR A 5 8.30 18.01 12.74
CA THR A 5 8.97 17.20 11.71
C THR A 5 8.28 15.85 11.53
N ASP A 6 7.74 15.29 12.61
CA ASP A 6 7.05 14.00 12.59
C ASP A 6 5.67 14.14 11.94
N LEU A 7 4.93 15.21 12.26
CA LEU A 7 3.62 15.50 11.63
C LEU A 7 3.71 15.68 10.11
N ARG A 8 4.79 16.28 9.60
CA ARG A 8 4.98 16.45 8.15
C ARG A 8 5.28 15.13 7.45
N ARG A 9 6.02 14.23 8.11
CA ARG A 9 6.31 12.90 7.58
C ARG A 9 5.06 12.02 7.57
N ASP A 10 4.25 12.10 8.62
CA ASP A 10 3.01 11.34 8.71
C ASP A 10 1.99 11.80 7.66
N GLU A 11 1.91 13.11 7.40
CA GLU A 11 1.05 13.64 6.34
C GLU A 11 1.56 13.27 4.95
N GLU A 12 2.86 13.40 4.67
CA GLU A 12 3.46 12.92 3.41
C GLU A 12 3.18 11.42 3.21
N TYR A 13 3.29 10.63 4.27
CA TYR A 13 3.03 9.19 4.23
C TYR A 13 1.55 8.88 3.97
N LYS A 14 0.65 9.59 4.65
CA LYS A 14 -0.80 9.51 4.43
C LYS A 14 -1.15 9.78 2.97
N GLN A 15 -0.58 10.83 2.37
CA GLN A 15 -0.80 11.16 0.95
C GLN A 15 -0.28 10.06 0.00
N GLN A 16 0.85 9.43 0.33
CA GLN A 16 1.36 8.29 -0.45
C GLN A 16 0.42 7.08 -0.40
N LEU A 17 -0.18 6.79 0.76
CA LEU A 17 -1.14 5.69 0.92
C LEU A 17 -2.47 5.99 0.20
N LEU A 18 -2.98 7.22 0.28
CA LEU A 18 -4.17 7.63 -0.48
C LEU A 18 -3.95 7.49 -1.99
N LYS A 19 -2.80 7.96 -2.49
CA LYS A 19 -2.45 7.82 -3.91
C LYS A 19 -2.38 6.34 -4.33
N LEU A 20 -1.77 5.49 -3.51
CA LEU A 20 -1.76 4.04 -3.74
C LEU A 20 -3.17 3.45 -3.81
N ALA A 21 -4.06 3.84 -2.90
CA ALA A 21 -5.44 3.39 -2.91
C ALA A 21 -6.14 3.81 -4.21
N THR A 22 -5.98 5.05 -4.67
CA THR A 22 -6.52 5.53 -5.94
C THR A 22 -6.00 4.74 -7.15
N GLU A 23 -4.74 4.33 -7.14
CA GLU A 23 -4.17 3.52 -8.23
C GLU A 23 -4.67 2.07 -8.23
N LEU A 24 -5.04 1.52 -7.06
CA LEU A 24 -5.21 0.08 -6.87
C LEU A 24 -6.64 -0.37 -6.60
N MET A 25 -7.50 0.52 -6.11
CA MET A 25 -8.79 0.17 -5.51
C MET A 25 -9.97 0.85 -6.23
N THR A 26 -11.15 0.27 -6.09
CA THR A 26 -12.42 0.93 -6.45
C THR A 26 -12.67 2.15 -5.57
N ASP A 27 -13.61 3.00 -5.95
CA ASP A 27 -13.99 4.18 -5.16
C ASP A 27 -14.36 3.81 -3.71
N GLU A 28 -15.17 2.76 -3.52
CA GLU A 28 -15.50 2.24 -2.18
C GLU A 28 -14.25 1.78 -1.39
N GLY A 29 -13.28 1.17 -2.07
CA GLY A 29 -12.02 0.77 -1.45
C GLY A 29 -11.16 1.96 -1.03
N GLN A 30 -11.15 3.01 -1.85
CA GLN A 30 -10.47 4.28 -1.56
C GLN A 30 -11.09 4.98 -0.35
N ASP A 31 -12.42 5.05 -0.30
CA ASP A 31 -13.16 5.65 0.82
C ASP A 31 -12.85 4.93 2.14
N ASN A 32 -12.81 3.60 2.15
CA ASN A 32 -12.44 2.82 3.34
C ASN A 32 -11.01 3.11 3.80
N VAL A 33 -10.05 3.23 2.87
CA VAL A 33 -8.67 3.61 3.21
C VAL A 33 -8.60 5.03 3.77
N ALA A 34 -9.34 5.97 3.19
CA ALA A 34 -9.39 7.35 3.66
C ALA A 34 -9.92 7.41 5.11
N ILE A 35 -10.99 6.67 5.42
CA ILE A 35 -11.52 6.55 6.79
C ILE A 35 -10.46 6.01 7.76
N TYR A 36 -9.76 4.92 7.40
CA TYR A 36 -8.70 4.38 8.26
C TYR A 36 -7.57 5.39 8.51
N LEU A 37 -7.19 6.17 7.50
CA LEU A 37 -6.14 7.18 7.62
C LEU A 37 -6.58 8.41 8.40
N ASP A 38 -7.86 8.80 8.32
CA ASP A 38 -8.43 9.87 9.14
C ASP A 38 -8.54 9.47 10.62
N ASP A 39 -8.83 8.19 10.89
CA ASP A 39 -8.81 7.60 12.23
C ASP A 39 -7.39 7.37 12.78
N GLY A 40 -6.35 7.60 11.98
CA GLY A 40 -4.95 7.33 12.33
C GLY A 40 -4.57 5.84 12.35
N ASP A 41 -5.41 4.96 11.81
CA ASP A 41 -5.16 3.52 11.69
C ASP A 41 -4.40 3.19 10.40
N PHE A 42 -3.13 3.64 10.34
CA PHE A 42 -2.22 3.40 9.23
C PHE A 42 -2.01 1.91 8.95
N LEU A 43 -2.12 1.05 9.97
CA LEU A 43 -1.93 -0.39 9.81
C LEU A 43 -3.08 -0.99 8.99
N LYS A 44 -4.34 -0.68 9.31
CA LYS A 44 -5.49 -1.16 8.52
C LYS A 44 -5.45 -0.63 7.09
N ALA A 45 -5.13 0.65 6.90
CA ALA A 45 -4.96 1.24 5.57
C ALA A 45 -3.93 0.46 4.73
N ARG A 46 -2.74 0.19 5.31
CA ARG A 46 -1.68 -0.58 4.63
C ARG A 46 -2.10 -2.01 4.30
N ILE A 47 -2.80 -2.70 5.20
CA ILE A 47 -3.29 -4.07 4.96
C ILE A 47 -4.31 -4.08 3.81
N ALA A 48 -5.25 -3.13 3.78
CA ALA A 48 -6.24 -3.02 2.72
C ALA A 48 -5.59 -2.77 1.35
N ILE A 49 -4.65 -1.81 1.28
CA ILE A 49 -3.90 -1.50 0.06
C ILE A 49 -3.05 -2.71 -0.38
N LEU A 50 -2.40 -3.40 0.56
CA LEU A 50 -1.62 -4.61 0.28
C LEU A 50 -2.48 -5.69 -0.38
N GLY A 51 -3.67 -5.97 0.16
CA GLY A 51 -4.58 -6.95 -0.42
C GLY A 51 -5.00 -6.60 -1.86
N ALA A 52 -5.25 -5.32 -2.14
CA ALA A 52 -5.55 -4.84 -3.49
C ALA A 52 -4.36 -4.98 -4.44
N LEU A 53 -3.15 -4.62 -3.97
CA LEU A 53 -1.93 -4.78 -4.74
C LEU A 53 -1.65 -6.24 -5.08
N ASP A 54 -1.69 -7.14 -4.09
CA ASP A 54 -1.40 -8.56 -4.29
C ASP A 54 -2.39 -9.19 -5.29
N ARG A 55 -3.67 -8.82 -5.22
CA ARG A 55 -4.66 -9.25 -6.22
C ARG A 55 -4.24 -8.83 -7.64
N LYS A 56 -3.88 -7.55 -7.83
CA LYS A 56 -3.46 -7.02 -9.15
C LYS A 56 -2.15 -7.62 -9.65
N VAL A 57 -1.24 -8.00 -8.75
CA VAL A 57 0.03 -8.66 -9.11
C VAL A 57 -0.22 -10.11 -9.53
N LEU A 58 -1.13 -10.81 -8.87
CA LEU A 58 -1.51 -12.18 -9.20
C LEU A 58 -2.39 -12.26 -10.46
N GLU A 59 -3.16 -11.21 -10.74
CA GLU A 59 -3.96 -11.07 -11.95
C GLU A 59 -3.05 -10.75 -13.15
N LYS A 60 -2.87 -11.75 -14.03
CA LYS A 60 -1.91 -11.67 -15.14
C LYS A 60 -2.18 -10.46 -16.04
N GLY A 61 -1.29 -9.47 -15.99
CA GLY A 61 -1.24 -8.34 -16.92
C GLY A 61 -1.59 -6.98 -16.31
N ASP A 62 -2.04 -6.92 -15.05
CA ASP A 62 -2.51 -5.67 -14.46
C ASP A 62 -1.35 -4.82 -13.90
N ILE A 63 -0.38 -5.47 -13.22
CA ILE A 63 0.82 -4.83 -12.69
C ILE A 63 2.08 -5.67 -12.96
N THR A 64 3.15 -5.03 -13.42
CA THR A 64 4.46 -5.67 -13.57
C THR A 64 5.17 -5.79 -12.22
N GLU A 65 6.02 -6.80 -12.06
CA GLU A 65 6.79 -7.02 -10.82
C GLU A 65 7.64 -5.78 -10.42
N SER A 66 8.19 -5.04 -11.39
CA SER A 66 8.91 -3.78 -11.11
C SER A 66 8.02 -2.74 -10.44
N LYS A 67 6.81 -2.53 -10.97
CA LYS A 67 5.83 -1.59 -10.41
C LYS A 67 5.31 -2.06 -9.04
N ALA A 68 5.16 -3.38 -8.87
CA ALA A 68 4.77 -3.94 -7.59
C ALA A 68 5.82 -3.65 -6.51
N ARG A 69 7.11 -3.78 -6.84
CA ARG A 69 8.22 -3.51 -5.91
C ARG A 69 8.22 -2.08 -5.38
N GLU A 70 8.01 -1.09 -6.24
CA GLU A 70 7.89 0.32 -5.85
C GLU A 70 6.75 0.53 -4.83
N LYS A 71 5.60 -0.12 -5.08
CA LYS A 71 4.42 -0.02 -4.21
C LYS A 71 4.62 -0.73 -2.86
N TYR A 72 5.30 -1.88 -2.83
CA TYR A 72 5.66 -2.54 -1.56
C TYR A 72 6.57 -1.67 -0.69
N GLN A 73 7.51 -0.94 -1.28
CA GLN A 73 8.39 -0.04 -0.52
C GLN A 73 7.61 1.07 0.18
N ILE A 74 6.64 1.68 -0.51
CA ILE A 74 5.74 2.68 0.10
C ILE A 74 4.93 2.05 1.24
N LEU A 75 4.47 0.81 1.08
CA LEU A 75 3.80 0.08 2.16
C LEU A 75 4.73 -0.32 3.31
N GLY A 76 6.03 0.02 3.28
CA GLY A 76 7.01 -0.38 4.28
C GLY A 76 7.29 -1.88 4.29
N ILE A 77 7.10 -2.55 3.15
CA ILE A 77 7.29 -3.99 2.96
C ILE A 77 8.55 -4.20 2.14
N ASP A 78 9.38 -5.14 2.57
CA ASP A 78 10.54 -5.61 1.82
C ASP A 78 10.08 -6.26 0.51
N PRO A 79 10.39 -5.68 -0.66
CA PRO A 79 9.88 -6.18 -1.94
C PRO A 79 10.41 -7.57 -2.30
N GLU A 80 11.63 -7.91 -1.90
CA GLU A 80 12.23 -9.21 -2.18
C GLU A 80 11.58 -10.30 -1.33
N LYS A 81 11.25 -10.00 -0.07
CA LYS A 81 10.47 -10.92 0.77
C LYS A 81 9.06 -11.11 0.22
N ALA A 82 8.39 -10.04 -0.19
CA ALA A 82 7.05 -10.13 -0.77
C ALA A 82 7.04 -10.96 -2.05
N SER A 83 8.00 -10.72 -2.95
CA SER A 83 8.16 -11.47 -4.20
C SER A 83 8.39 -12.96 -3.97
N ARG A 84 9.30 -13.31 -3.04
CA ARG A 84 9.55 -14.71 -2.65
C ARG A 84 8.29 -15.39 -2.09
N LEU A 85 7.56 -14.74 -1.19
CA LEU A 85 6.34 -15.29 -0.61
C LEU A 85 5.29 -15.61 -1.67
N ARG A 86 5.09 -14.73 -2.66
CA ARG A 86 4.17 -14.98 -3.76
C ARG A 86 4.60 -16.17 -4.61
N GLN A 87 5.88 -16.28 -4.94
CA GLN A 87 6.42 -17.40 -5.73
C GLN A 87 6.30 -18.75 -5.01
N SER A 88 6.48 -18.77 -3.68
CA SER A 88 6.34 -19.98 -2.87
C SER A 88 4.89 -20.49 -2.78
N ASN A 89 3.89 -19.62 -2.93
CA ASN A 89 2.47 -19.96 -2.81
C ASN A 89 1.78 -20.34 -4.14
N ILE A 90 2.50 -20.39 -5.27
CA ILE A 90 1.94 -20.72 -6.60
C ILE A 90 2.11 -22.22 -6.95
N HIS A 91 2.48 -23.08 -5.99
CA HIS A 91 2.64 -24.53 -6.18
C HIS A 91 1.41 -25.34 -5.75
#